data_AF-A0A968T013-F1
#
_entry.id   AF-A0A968T013-F1
#
_cell.length_a   1.000
_cell.length_b   1.000
_cell.length_c   1.000
_cell.angle_alpha   90.00
_cell.angle_beta   90.00
_cell.angle_gamma   90.00
#
_symmetry.space_group_name_H-M   'P 1'
#
loop_
_entity.id
_entity.type
_entity.pdbx_description
1 polymer ?
#
loop_
_entity_poly.entity_id
_entity_poly.type
_entity_poly.pdbx_seq_one_letter_code
_entity_poly.pdbx_strand_id
1 'polypeptide(L)'
;MSEAMQPPKFCSQCGAELPPGEPRFCVECGKPVRSVARDDQADAPAATGPTVRLANAAGEQAVVGGTIKLPTDAAIPPGLWFAPQTPDAERVLAVYVPLRAVVNGWSGRVEDGWEKVDQRWANDGSSRELVSFAIRREWFAAPGAAEGLRLQVFIGASSYAEEGRTRRGFRYRSSHDPPMMVLEAYWSRAGRAERQLPVPQIQLMAPPRVPRISDLAENIGAMDAREADLWAREGSVAGLFRLLNFTQQRTPVGRGLVLFEIPPTNRFFAGLLGRRERIFRLRIKKPLPVARGQWQQIIERINSDAALLGLDLGSDAMIEWWLEREGYDGALFEERAHTFGQGRVAIAFRRAQVVEVTA
;
A
#
# COMPACT_ATOMS: atom_id res chain seq x y z
N MET A 1 24.07 8.29 38.55
CA MET A 1 22.77 8.34 39.25
C MET A 1 22.30 9.79 39.12
N SER A 2 21.30 10.16 38.34
CA SER A 2 20.04 9.48 38.01
C SER A 2 19.70 9.67 36.53
N GLU A 3 19.37 8.57 35.86
CA GLU A 3 18.76 8.58 34.53
C GLU A 3 17.35 9.18 34.71
N ALA A 4 17.13 10.38 34.21
CA ALA A 4 15.82 11.02 34.29
C ALA A 4 14.86 10.21 33.40
N MET A 5 14.07 9.34 34.02
CA MET A 5 13.04 8.55 33.36
C MET A 5 12.02 9.51 32.75
N GLN A 6 12.17 9.82 31.47
CA GLN A 6 11.20 10.64 30.75
C GLN A 6 9.84 9.94 30.82
N PRO A 7 8.75 10.67 31.10
CA PRO A 7 7.42 10.08 31.15
C PRO A 7 7.09 9.42 29.80
N PRO A 8 6.40 8.26 29.81
CA PRO A 8 6.08 7.53 28.60
C PRO A 8 5.27 8.41 27.65
N LYS A 9 5.73 8.51 26.40
CA LYS A 9 5.01 9.23 25.35
C LYS A 9 3.98 8.29 24.74
N PHE A 10 2.78 8.78 24.47
CA PHE A 10 1.71 7.99 23.86
C PHE A 10 1.44 8.47 22.43
N CYS A 11 1.05 7.54 21.56
CA CYS A 11 0.66 7.84 20.20
C CYS A 11 -0.63 8.67 20.20
N SER A 12 -0.58 9.87 19.61
CA SER A 12 -1.75 10.76 19.48
C SER A 12 -2.89 10.20 18.63
N GLN A 13 -2.65 9.10 17.91
CA GLN A 13 -3.61 8.52 16.95
C GLN A 13 -4.27 7.25 17.45
N CYS A 14 -3.57 6.42 18.23
CA CYS A 14 -4.11 5.15 18.73
C CYS A 14 -3.96 4.95 20.24
N GLY A 15 -3.34 5.90 20.96
CA GLY A 15 -3.15 5.83 22.41
C GLY A 15 -2.06 4.86 22.88
N ALA A 16 -1.41 4.12 21.99
CA ALA A 16 -0.36 3.17 22.35
C ALA A 16 0.87 3.87 22.95
N GLU A 17 1.51 3.22 23.92
CA GLU A 17 2.79 3.65 24.47
C GLU A 17 3.87 3.58 23.39
N LEU A 18 4.67 4.64 23.29
CA LEU A 18 5.73 4.76 22.32
C LEU A 18 7.05 4.31 22.94
N PRO A 19 7.89 3.58 22.18
CA PRO A 19 9.17 3.12 22.71
C PRO A 19 10.08 4.31 23.08
N PRO A 20 11.05 4.12 23.99
CA PRO A 20 12.03 5.15 24.29
C PRO A 20 12.84 5.55 23.04
N GLY A 21 13.41 6.77 23.04
CA GLY A 21 14.31 7.24 21.96
C GLY A 21 13.65 7.94 20.77
N GLU A 22 12.77 8.92 21.02
CA GLU A 22 12.11 9.76 19.99
C GLU A 22 11.57 8.98 18.77
N PRO A 23 10.66 8.01 18.99
CA PRO A 23 10.11 7.23 17.91
C PRO A 23 9.34 8.14 16.96
N ARG A 24 9.72 8.10 15.69
CA ARG A 24 9.11 8.91 14.64
C ARG A 24 7.74 8.40 14.25
N PHE A 25 7.46 7.12 14.48
CA PHE A 25 6.18 6.45 14.22
C PHE A 25 5.74 5.59 15.40
N CYS A 26 4.44 5.38 15.48
CA CYS A 26 3.85 4.45 16.42
C CYS A 26 4.03 3.03 15.91
N VAL A 27 4.67 2.18 16.70
CA VAL A 27 4.86 0.76 16.40
C VAL A 27 3.55 -0.02 16.30
N GLU A 28 2.49 0.46 16.99
CA GLU A 28 1.19 -0.20 16.97
C GLU A 28 0.36 0.19 15.74
N CYS A 29 0.23 1.49 15.42
CA CYS A 29 -0.64 1.95 14.34
C CYS A 29 0.08 2.43 13.08
N GLY A 30 1.42 2.46 13.07
CA GLY A 30 2.23 2.89 11.92
C GLY A 30 2.17 4.38 11.59
N LYS A 31 1.39 5.19 12.32
CA LYS A 31 1.27 6.63 12.09
C LYS A 31 2.45 7.40 12.71
N PRO A 32 2.88 8.51 12.09
CA PRO A 32 3.93 9.35 12.64
C PRO A 32 3.52 9.96 14.00
N VAL A 33 4.48 10.07 14.93
CA VAL A 33 4.25 10.49 16.33
C VAL A 33 4.29 12.01 16.49
N ARG A 34 5.19 12.70 15.78
CA ARG A 34 5.23 14.17 15.63
C ARG A 34 6.22 14.57 14.53
N SER A 35 5.83 15.55 13.73
CA SER A 35 6.66 16.21 12.71
C SER A 35 7.93 16.79 13.33
N VAL A 36 9.09 16.39 12.81
CA VAL A 36 10.34 17.07 13.10
C VAL A 36 10.18 18.49 12.58
N ALA A 37 9.95 19.44 13.49
CA ALA A 37 10.10 20.86 13.21
C ALA A 37 11.60 21.10 12.98
N ARG A 38 12.02 21.03 11.71
CA ARG A 38 13.11 21.85 11.23
C ARG A 38 12.45 23.06 10.59
N ASP A 39 12.61 24.21 11.24
CA ASP A 39 12.58 25.50 10.56
C ASP A 39 13.73 25.50 9.57
N ASP A 40 13.44 25.03 8.36
CA ASP A 40 14.02 25.43 7.10
C ASP A 40 12.99 25.00 6.07
N GLN A 41 12.62 25.91 5.17
CA GLN A 41 11.72 25.64 4.04
C GLN A 41 12.17 24.39 3.26
N ALA A 42 11.62 23.25 3.63
CA ALA A 42 11.74 21.98 2.94
C ALA A 42 10.40 21.28 3.14
N ASP A 43 9.58 21.37 2.09
CA ASP A 43 8.41 20.55 1.79
C ASP A 43 7.83 19.78 2.98
N ALA A 44 6.78 20.35 3.58
CA ALA A 44 5.73 19.53 4.19
C ALA A 44 5.49 18.33 3.25
N PRO A 45 5.39 17.08 3.74
CA PRO A 45 5.11 15.96 2.85
C PRO A 45 3.83 16.33 2.10
N ALA A 46 3.96 16.52 0.79
CA ALA A 46 2.90 17.09 -0.02
C ALA A 46 1.65 16.23 0.15
N ALA A 47 0.71 16.70 0.96
CA ALA A 47 -0.68 16.26 0.93
C ALA A 47 -1.21 16.79 -0.41
N THR A 48 -1.09 16.05 -1.51
CA THR A 48 -1.92 14.94 -1.95
C THR A 48 -3.39 15.29 -1.87
N GLY A 49 -4.10 15.29 -3.00
CA GLY A 49 -5.54 15.54 -3.09
C GLY A 49 -6.37 14.77 -2.05
N PRO A 50 -7.67 15.08 -1.97
CA PRO A 50 -8.47 14.74 -0.79
C PRO A 50 -8.43 13.25 -0.45
N THR A 51 -8.22 12.94 0.83
CA THR A 51 -8.22 11.57 1.36
C THR A 51 -9.43 11.33 2.25
N VAL A 52 -9.93 10.09 2.26
CA VAL A 52 -11.00 9.64 3.15
C VAL A 52 -10.68 8.27 3.71
N ARG A 53 -11.22 7.94 4.89
CA ARG A 53 -11.10 6.62 5.50
C ARG A 53 -12.40 5.84 5.32
N LEU A 54 -12.41 4.91 4.36
CA LEU A 54 -13.55 4.05 4.10
C LEU A 54 -13.64 2.88 5.09
N ALA A 55 -14.84 2.32 5.26
CA ALA A 55 -15.12 1.23 6.19
C ALA A 55 -14.32 -0.08 5.94
N ASN A 56 -13.83 -0.30 4.72
CA ASN A 56 -13.03 -1.47 4.35
C ASN A 56 -11.50 -1.27 4.49
N ALA A 57 -11.04 -0.14 5.04
CA ALA A 57 -9.61 0.18 5.12
C ALA A 57 -9.16 0.66 6.49
N ALA A 58 -7.95 0.23 6.88
CA ALA A 58 -7.32 0.66 8.12
C ALA A 58 -6.83 2.12 8.04
N GLY A 59 -6.40 2.58 6.86
CA GLY A 59 -5.84 3.91 6.60
C GLY A 59 -6.68 4.78 5.65
N GLU A 60 -6.26 6.03 5.53
CA GLU A 60 -6.82 6.97 4.56
C GLU A 60 -6.45 6.60 3.13
N GLN A 61 -7.36 6.88 2.20
CA GLN A 61 -7.26 6.55 0.78
C GLN A 61 -7.51 7.80 -0.05
N ALA A 62 -6.76 7.97 -1.13
CA ALA A 62 -6.91 9.12 -2.01
C ALA A 62 -8.20 9.00 -2.84
N VAL A 63 -8.95 10.09 -2.91
CA VAL A 63 -10.10 10.25 -3.82
C VAL A 63 -9.57 10.83 -5.12
N VAL A 64 -9.88 10.14 -6.22
CA VAL A 64 -9.27 10.39 -7.53
C VAL A 64 -10.27 10.82 -8.60
N GLY A 65 -11.44 11.29 -8.17
CA GLY A 65 -12.49 11.83 -9.03
C GLY A 65 -13.85 11.21 -8.74
N GLY A 66 -14.76 11.29 -9.70
CA GLY A 66 -16.13 10.80 -9.56
C GLY A 66 -17.17 11.82 -9.98
N THR A 67 -18.43 11.52 -9.68
CA THR A 67 -19.56 12.43 -9.90
C THR A 67 -19.87 13.28 -8.67
N ILE A 68 -19.26 12.96 -7.53
CA ILE A 68 -19.39 13.70 -6.26
C ILE A 68 -18.59 15.01 -6.29
N LYS A 69 -19.17 16.09 -5.73
CA LYS A 69 -18.50 17.40 -5.60
C LYS A 69 -17.51 17.46 -4.44
N LEU A 70 -17.81 16.76 -3.34
CA LEU A 70 -17.01 16.76 -2.11
C LEU A 70 -16.75 15.31 -1.64
N PRO A 71 -15.49 14.93 -1.40
CA PRO A 71 -15.17 13.60 -0.92
C PRO A 71 -15.79 13.29 0.45
N THR A 72 -16.20 12.04 0.63
CA THR A 72 -16.84 11.58 1.87
C THR A 72 -16.35 10.19 2.29
N ASP A 73 -16.23 10.00 3.60
CA ASP A 73 -15.98 8.72 4.27
C ASP A 73 -17.23 7.81 4.30
N ALA A 74 -18.42 8.38 4.07
CA ALA A 74 -19.67 7.64 3.94
C ALA A 74 -19.82 6.90 2.61
N ALA A 75 -18.87 7.06 1.68
CA ALA A 75 -18.88 6.32 0.42
C ALA A 75 -18.77 4.81 0.66
N ILE A 76 -19.65 4.05 0.01
CA ILE A 76 -19.86 2.63 0.32
C ILE A 76 -18.97 1.77 -0.58
N PRO A 77 -17.97 1.03 -0.03
CA PRO A 77 -17.11 0.16 -0.83
C PRO A 77 -17.86 -1.03 -1.44
N PRO A 78 -17.30 -1.67 -2.48
CA PRO A 78 -17.84 -2.92 -2.99
C PRO A 78 -17.89 -3.98 -1.88
N GLY A 79 -18.94 -4.79 -1.89
CA GLY A 79 -19.18 -5.84 -0.90
C GLY A 79 -19.69 -5.36 0.45
N LEU A 80 -19.85 -4.04 0.69
CA LEU A 80 -20.28 -3.47 1.98
C LEU A 80 -21.67 -2.82 1.95
N TRP A 81 -22.49 -3.15 0.96
CA TRP A 81 -23.91 -2.84 0.97
C TRP A 81 -24.71 -4.08 1.33
N PHE A 82 -25.47 -4.02 2.43
CA PHE A 82 -26.19 -5.18 2.97
C PHE A 82 -27.71 -5.12 2.80
N ALA A 83 -28.23 -3.99 2.31
CA ALA A 83 -29.68 -3.83 2.17
C ALA A 83 -30.19 -4.61 0.93
N PRO A 84 -31.39 -5.22 1.01
CA PRO A 84 -31.94 -5.97 -0.12
C PRO A 84 -32.20 -5.08 -1.34
N GLN A 85 -32.61 -3.83 -1.10
CA GLN A 85 -32.82 -2.84 -2.15
C GLN A 85 -31.52 -2.33 -2.74
N THR A 86 -31.55 -1.98 -4.02
CA THR A 86 -30.45 -1.29 -4.73
C THR A 86 -30.19 0.09 -4.11
N PRO A 87 -28.93 0.56 -4.01
CA PRO A 87 -28.65 1.93 -3.62
C PRO A 87 -29.36 2.94 -4.51
N ASP A 88 -29.98 3.94 -3.88
CA ASP A 88 -30.62 5.06 -4.58
C ASP A 88 -29.61 6.09 -5.10
N ALA A 89 -30.11 7.11 -5.80
CA ALA A 89 -29.29 8.18 -6.39
C ALA A 89 -28.54 9.04 -5.35
N GLU A 90 -28.99 9.08 -4.09
CA GLU A 90 -28.40 9.91 -3.04
C GLU A 90 -27.20 9.21 -2.38
N ARG A 91 -27.11 7.88 -2.49
CA ARG A 91 -25.96 7.13 -1.98
C ARG A 91 -24.70 7.43 -2.78
N VAL A 92 -23.58 7.39 -2.08
CA VAL A 92 -22.24 7.50 -2.66
C VAL A 92 -21.60 6.13 -2.65
N LEU A 93 -21.22 5.63 -3.82
CA LEU A 93 -20.53 4.35 -3.98
C LEU A 93 -19.05 4.58 -4.27
N ALA A 94 -18.18 3.91 -3.53
CA ALA A 94 -16.73 3.97 -3.74
C ALA A 94 -16.32 2.94 -4.80
N VAL A 95 -15.67 3.40 -5.88
CA VAL A 95 -15.20 2.54 -6.97
C VAL A 95 -13.69 2.63 -7.08
N TYR A 96 -13.03 1.49 -6.88
CA TYR A 96 -11.57 1.42 -6.98
C TYR A 96 -11.10 1.41 -8.44
N VAL A 97 -10.19 2.33 -8.73
CA VAL A 97 -9.55 2.46 -10.04
C VAL A 97 -8.20 1.74 -10.01
N PRO A 98 -7.87 0.89 -11.01
CA PRO A 98 -6.59 0.18 -11.02
C PRO A 98 -5.47 1.16 -11.37
N LEU A 99 -4.83 1.65 -10.31
CA LEU A 99 -3.73 2.60 -10.37
C LEU A 99 -2.56 2.04 -9.61
N ARG A 100 -1.36 2.21 -10.18
CA ARG A 100 -0.10 1.89 -9.53
C ARG A 100 0.44 3.11 -8.79
N ALA A 101 0.78 2.91 -7.51
CA ALA A 101 1.46 3.93 -6.73
C ALA A 101 2.88 4.19 -7.26
N VAL A 102 3.17 5.45 -7.57
CA VAL A 102 4.48 5.96 -7.99
C VAL A 102 4.92 7.09 -7.08
N VAL A 103 6.19 7.50 -7.16
CA VAL A 103 6.69 8.63 -6.36
C VAL A 103 5.80 9.86 -6.61
N ASN A 104 5.25 10.40 -5.53
CA ASN A 104 4.38 11.58 -5.50
C ASN A 104 3.15 11.52 -6.42
N GLY A 105 2.58 10.33 -6.65
CA GLY A 105 1.41 10.23 -7.54
C GLY A 105 0.94 8.82 -7.84
N TRP A 106 0.16 8.73 -8.91
CA TRP A 106 -0.43 7.50 -9.41
C TRP A 106 -0.20 7.37 -10.92
N SER A 107 -0.15 6.14 -11.40
CA SER A 107 -0.14 5.84 -12.83
C SER A 107 -1.16 4.77 -13.18
N GLY A 108 -1.88 4.94 -14.29
CA GLY A 108 -2.71 3.91 -14.90
C GLY A 108 -2.10 3.48 -16.23
N ARG A 109 -1.95 2.17 -16.45
CA ARG A 109 -1.31 1.62 -17.66
C ARG A 109 -2.19 0.56 -18.32
N VAL A 110 -1.91 0.28 -19.59
CA VAL A 110 -2.60 -0.81 -20.30
C VAL A 110 -2.37 -2.17 -19.64
N GLU A 111 -1.21 -2.39 -19.01
CA GLU A 111 -0.95 -3.61 -18.21
C GLU A 111 -1.84 -3.72 -16.97
N ASP A 112 -2.39 -2.61 -16.48
CA ASP A 112 -3.32 -2.54 -15.35
C ASP A 112 -4.80 -2.52 -15.82
N GLY A 113 -5.06 -2.88 -17.08
CA GLY A 113 -6.40 -3.00 -17.65
C GLY A 113 -6.96 -1.74 -18.32
N TRP A 114 -6.19 -0.66 -18.41
CA TRP A 114 -6.61 0.52 -19.17
C TRP A 114 -6.54 0.29 -20.67
N GLU A 115 -7.45 0.88 -21.42
CA GLU A 115 -7.45 0.83 -22.88
C GLU A 115 -7.20 2.24 -23.43
N LYS A 116 -6.31 2.36 -24.40
CA LYS A 116 -6.17 3.62 -25.15
C LYS A 116 -7.31 3.71 -26.16
N VAL A 117 -8.15 4.72 -26.03
CA VAL A 117 -9.39 4.86 -26.82
C VAL A 117 -9.33 5.98 -27.87
N ASP A 118 -8.51 7.01 -27.64
CA ASP A 118 -8.39 8.13 -28.58
C ASP A 118 -7.00 8.79 -28.48
N GLN A 119 -6.59 9.45 -29.56
CA GLN A 119 -5.44 10.34 -29.63
C GLN A 119 -5.75 11.49 -30.58
N ARG A 120 -5.73 12.71 -30.06
CA ARG A 120 -6.04 13.92 -30.82
C ARG A 120 -5.12 15.07 -30.43
N TRP A 121 -5.06 16.10 -31.27
CA TRP A 121 -4.42 17.35 -30.90
C TRP A 121 -5.19 18.03 -29.76
N ALA A 122 -4.47 18.63 -28.83
CA ALA A 122 -5.08 19.43 -27.78
C ALA A 122 -5.74 20.67 -28.42
N ASN A 123 -7.05 20.80 -28.26
CA ASN A 123 -7.83 21.94 -28.76
C ASN A 123 -7.61 23.22 -27.90
N ASP A 124 -6.39 23.43 -27.41
CA ASP A 124 -5.98 24.55 -26.55
C ASP A 124 -4.96 25.47 -27.24
N GLY A 125 -4.75 25.29 -28.55
CA GLY A 125 -3.77 26.06 -29.33
C GLY A 125 -2.32 25.60 -29.14
N SER A 126 -2.08 24.53 -28.36
CA SER A 126 -0.75 23.92 -28.23
C SER A 126 -0.53 22.80 -29.24
N SER A 127 0.74 22.54 -29.59
CA SER A 127 1.16 21.39 -30.40
C SER A 127 1.24 20.09 -29.59
N ARG A 128 0.45 19.97 -28.51
CA ARG A 128 0.45 18.79 -27.65
C ARG A 128 -0.63 17.83 -28.11
N GLU A 129 -0.33 16.54 -28.01
CA GLU A 129 -1.33 15.49 -28.23
C GLU A 129 -1.98 15.13 -26.90
N LEU A 130 -3.31 15.05 -26.91
CA LEU A 130 -4.13 14.51 -25.83
C LEU A 130 -4.40 13.04 -26.14
N VAL A 131 -3.95 12.16 -25.26
CA VAL A 131 -4.23 10.73 -25.33
C VAL A 131 -5.29 10.38 -24.29
N SER A 132 -6.36 9.74 -24.74
CA SER A 132 -7.48 9.32 -23.89
C SER A 132 -7.40 7.83 -23.61
N PHE A 133 -7.67 7.47 -22.37
CA PHE A 133 -7.74 6.10 -21.89
C PHE A 133 -9.11 5.84 -21.26
N ALA A 134 -9.58 4.60 -21.31
CA ALA A 134 -10.79 4.18 -20.65
C ALA A 134 -10.61 2.85 -19.92
N ILE A 135 -11.43 2.62 -18.91
CA ILE A 135 -11.54 1.33 -18.24
C ILE A 135 -12.96 1.11 -17.72
N ARG A 136 -13.41 -0.14 -17.72
CA ARG A 136 -14.65 -0.55 -17.06
C ARG A 136 -14.35 -1.12 -15.69
N ARG A 137 -15.03 -0.60 -14.67
CA ARG A 137 -15.00 -1.10 -13.30
C ARG A 137 -16.39 -1.51 -12.86
N GLU A 138 -16.42 -2.35 -11.85
CA GLU A 138 -17.66 -2.83 -11.28
C GLU A 138 -17.71 -2.52 -9.78
N TRP A 139 -18.89 -2.12 -9.32
CA TRP A 139 -19.26 -2.12 -7.92
C TRP A 139 -20.39 -3.14 -7.69
N PHE A 140 -20.34 -3.83 -6.55
CA PHE A 140 -21.30 -4.86 -6.18
C PHE A 140 -21.64 -4.77 -4.70
N ALA A 141 -22.83 -5.23 -4.32
CA ALA A 141 -23.26 -5.32 -2.93
C ALA A 141 -22.72 -6.59 -2.23
N ALA A 142 -22.95 -6.72 -0.93
CA ALA A 142 -22.68 -7.95 -0.20
C ALA A 142 -23.49 -9.13 -0.80
N PRO A 143 -23.04 -10.39 -0.65
CA PRO A 143 -23.80 -11.55 -1.12
C PRO A 143 -25.25 -11.55 -0.60
N GLY A 144 -26.22 -11.68 -1.51
CA GLY A 144 -27.66 -11.67 -1.18
C GLY A 144 -28.31 -10.28 -1.08
N ALA A 145 -27.55 -9.19 -1.27
CA ALA A 145 -28.06 -7.81 -1.26
C ALA A 145 -28.24 -7.23 -2.67
N ALA A 146 -28.91 -6.07 -2.74
CA ALA A 146 -29.19 -5.32 -3.97
C ALA A 146 -29.72 -6.17 -5.15
N GLU A 147 -30.48 -7.23 -4.86
CA GLU A 147 -31.02 -8.16 -5.87
C GLU A 147 -29.96 -8.72 -6.86
N GLY A 148 -28.71 -8.84 -6.42
CA GLY A 148 -27.60 -9.29 -7.27
C GLY A 148 -27.21 -8.32 -8.40
N LEU A 149 -27.65 -7.06 -8.34
CA LEU A 149 -27.25 -6.03 -9.29
C LEU A 149 -25.78 -5.63 -9.11
N ARG A 150 -25.14 -5.33 -10.24
CA ARG A 150 -23.76 -4.87 -10.33
C ARG A 150 -23.73 -3.54 -11.08
N LEU A 151 -23.18 -2.50 -10.46
CA LEU A 151 -23.02 -1.20 -11.11
C LEU A 151 -21.78 -1.24 -12.00
N GLN A 152 -21.98 -1.11 -13.31
CA GLN A 152 -20.91 -0.95 -14.28
C GLN A 152 -20.55 0.52 -14.38
N VAL A 153 -19.26 0.86 -14.24
CA VAL A 153 -18.74 2.22 -14.26
C VAL A 153 -17.64 2.33 -15.30
N PHE A 154 -17.84 3.18 -16.28
CA PHE A 154 -16.87 3.49 -17.32
C PHE A 154 -16.13 4.76 -16.93
N ILE A 155 -14.82 4.63 -16.79
CA ILE A 155 -13.94 5.68 -16.31
C ILE A 155 -13.04 6.09 -17.46
N GLY A 156 -13.01 7.38 -17.75
CA GLY A 156 -12.10 7.98 -18.72
C GLY A 156 -10.93 8.63 -18.01
N ALA A 157 -9.75 8.62 -18.64
CA ALA A 157 -8.59 9.37 -18.22
C ALA A 157 -7.93 10.08 -19.40
N SER A 158 -7.35 11.26 -19.18
CA SER A 158 -6.66 12.02 -20.22
C SER A 158 -5.20 12.30 -19.86
N SER A 159 -4.30 12.24 -20.84
CA SER A 159 -2.88 12.57 -20.66
C SER A 159 -2.34 13.43 -21.79
N TYR A 160 -1.66 14.51 -21.41
CA TYR A 160 -0.89 15.38 -22.33
C TYR A 160 0.58 14.98 -22.41
N ALA A 161 1.01 14.02 -21.59
CA ALA A 161 2.42 13.66 -21.48
C ALA A 161 2.86 12.78 -22.66
N GLU A 162 4.12 12.90 -23.06
CA GLU A 162 4.77 11.97 -24.00
C GLU A 162 4.67 10.51 -23.51
N GLU A 163 4.57 10.32 -22.20
CA GLU A 163 4.27 9.05 -21.55
C GLU A 163 2.97 8.39 -22.06
N GLY A 164 1.94 9.18 -22.40
CA GLY A 164 0.71 8.70 -23.04
C GLY A 164 0.94 8.06 -24.41
N ARG A 165 1.98 8.52 -25.12
CA ARG A 165 2.33 8.05 -26.47
C ARG A 165 3.25 6.84 -26.43
N THR A 166 4.22 6.83 -25.53
CA THR A 166 5.31 5.82 -25.49
C THR A 166 5.11 4.72 -24.45
N ARG A 167 4.51 5.00 -23.29
CA ARG A 167 4.33 4.04 -22.18
C ARG A 167 2.97 3.34 -22.14
N ARG A 168 2.06 3.61 -23.09
CA ARG A 168 0.69 3.05 -23.10
C ARG A 168 -0.02 3.27 -21.75
N GLY A 169 0.01 4.50 -21.23
CA GLY A 169 -0.61 4.84 -19.95
C GLY A 169 -0.47 6.32 -19.58
N PHE A 170 -0.94 6.68 -18.39
CA PHE A 170 -0.87 8.04 -17.87
C PHE A 170 -0.31 8.06 -16.45
N ARG A 171 0.22 9.21 -16.05
CA ARG A 171 0.69 9.48 -14.69
C ARG A 171 0.22 10.86 -14.27
N TYR A 172 -0.19 10.99 -13.03
CA TYR A 172 -0.46 12.30 -12.43
C TYR A 172 0.14 12.38 -11.03
N ARG A 173 0.47 13.61 -10.63
CA ARG A 173 1.02 13.89 -9.31
C ARG A 173 -0.12 14.08 -8.32
N SER A 174 0.11 13.72 -7.07
CA SER A 174 -0.91 13.87 -6.02
C SER A 174 -1.31 15.33 -5.77
N SER A 175 -0.50 16.31 -6.19
CA SER A 175 -0.82 17.76 -6.09
C SER A 175 -1.65 18.30 -7.26
N HIS A 176 -2.00 17.47 -8.23
CA HIS A 176 -2.80 17.87 -9.40
C HIS A 176 -4.16 17.20 -9.35
N ASP A 177 -5.15 17.82 -9.97
CA ASP A 177 -6.44 17.20 -10.16
C ASP A 177 -6.25 15.86 -10.90
N PRO A 178 -6.86 14.77 -10.40
CA PRO A 178 -6.84 13.50 -11.08
C PRO A 178 -7.40 13.67 -12.50
N PRO A 179 -6.75 13.11 -13.53
CA PRO A 179 -7.19 13.28 -14.91
C PRO A 179 -8.38 12.39 -15.27
N MET A 180 -9.15 11.93 -14.27
CA MET A 180 -10.14 10.87 -14.38
C MET A 180 -11.55 11.36 -14.13
N MET A 181 -12.50 10.82 -14.88
CA MET A 181 -13.92 11.10 -14.70
C MET A 181 -14.78 9.89 -15.06
N VAL A 182 -15.98 9.84 -14.50
CA VAL A 182 -16.98 8.85 -14.92
C VAL A 182 -17.57 9.31 -16.25
N LEU A 183 -17.43 8.48 -17.28
CA LEU A 183 -17.99 8.71 -18.61
C LEU A 183 -19.42 8.20 -18.69
N GLU A 184 -19.67 7.04 -18.10
CA GLU A 184 -20.95 6.35 -18.12
C GLU A 184 -21.05 5.44 -16.90
N ALA A 185 -22.25 5.27 -16.36
CA ALA A 185 -22.52 4.23 -15.38
C ALA A 185 -23.95 3.70 -15.54
N TYR A 186 -24.14 2.40 -15.31
CA TYR A 186 -25.45 1.76 -15.35
C TYR A 186 -25.46 0.46 -14.54
N TRP A 187 -26.63 0.09 -14.03
CA TRP A 187 -26.82 -1.17 -13.35
C TRP A 187 -26.85 -2.34 -14.32
N SER A 188 -26.40 -3.52 -13.88
CA SER A 188 -26.42 -4.73 -14.68
C SER A 188 -26.86 -5.94 -13.85
N ARG A 189 -27.62 -6.84 -14.47
CA ARG A 189 -28.08 -8.10 -13.88
C ARG A 189 -27.77 -9.24 -14.83
N ALA A 190 -26.98 -10.22 -14.37
CA ALA A 190 -26.58 -11.37 -15.18
C ALA A 190 -26.05 -10.97 -16.59
N GLY A 191 -25.28 -9.88 -16.65
CA GLY A 191 -24.69 -9.35 -17.89
C GLY A 191 -25.63 -8.47 -18.75
N ARG A 192 -26.91 -8.33 -18.40
CA ARG A 192 -27.85 -7.42 -19.08
C ARG A 192 -27.84 -6.04 -18.42
N ALA A 193 -27.83 -5.00 -19.22
CA ALA A 193 -27.85 -3.62 -18.73
C ALA A 193 -29.28 -3.19 -18.33
N GLU A 194 -29.40 -2.59 -17.15
CA GLU A 194 -30.62 -2.06 -16.53
C GLU A 194 -30.51 -0.53 -16.46
N ARG A 195 -30.55 0.12 -17.63
CA ARG A 195 -30.27 1.56 -17.79
C ARG A 195 -31.35 2.48 -17.23
N GLN A 196 -32.54 1.95 -16.97
CA GLN A 196 -33.67 2.65 -16.40
C GLN A 196 -33.56 2.85 -14.88
N LEU A 197 -32.66 2.12 -14.21
CA LEU A 197 -32.47 2.24 -12.77
C LEU A 197 -31.64 3.50 -12.43
N PRO A 198 -31.98 4.22 -11.34
CA PRO A 198 -31.23 5.40 -10.93
C PRO A 198 -29.79 5.02 -10.58
N VAL A 199 -28.84 5.82 -11.05
CA VAL A 199 -27.41 5.63 -10.78
C VAL A 199 -27.03 6.44 -9.53
N PRO A 200 -26.45 5.81 -8.50
CA PRO A 200 -25.92 6.50 -7.33
C PRO A 200 -24.78 7.48 -7.69
N GLN A 201 -24.45 8.36 -6.75
CA GLN A 201 -23.22 9.13 -6.85
C GLN A 201 -22.01 8.18 -6.76
N ILE A 202 -20.96 8.49 -7.51
CA ILE A 202 -19.77 7.66 -7.62
C ILE A 202 -18.58 8.46 -7.13
N GLN A 203 -17.82 7.89 -6.20
CA GLN A 203 -16.53 8.39 -5.76
C GLN A 203 -15.45 7.43 -6.26
N LEU A 204 -14.61 7.91 -7.17
CA LEU A 204 -13.48 7.14 -7.65
C LEU A 204 -12.38 7.17 -6.60
N MET A 205 -11.91 5.99 -6.21
CA MET A 205 -10.91 5.80 -5.19
C MET A 205 -9.62 5.30 -5.83
N ALA A 206 -8.50 5.88 -5.42
CA ALA A 206 -7.23 5.20 -5.61
C ALA A 206 -7.26 3.89 -4.81
N PRO A 207 -6.51 2.88 -5.26
CA PRO A 207 -6.23 1.73 -4.43
C PRO A 207 -5.64 2.18 -3.09
N PRO A 208 -5.89 1.45 -2.00
CA PRO A 208 -5.18 1.68 -0.75
C PRO A 208 -3.66 1.72 -1.00
N ARG A 209 -3.01 2.85 -0.71
CA ARG A 209 -1.56 2.97 -0.79
C ARG A 209 -0.97 2.59 0.56
N VAL A 210 -0.16 1.55 0.58
CA VAL A 210 0.74 1.31 1.71
C VAL A 210 2.02 2.13 1.50
N PRO A 211 2.35 3.07 2.40
CA PRO A 211 3.60 3.81 2.32
C PRO A 211 4.79 2.86 2.36
N ARG A 212 5.70 3.04 1.41
CA ARG A 212 6.94 2.26 1.30
C ARG A 212 7.99 2.82 2.26
N ILE A 213 9.01 2.03 2.62
CA ILE A 213 10.16 2.55 3.37
C ILE A 213 10.82 3.70 2.58
N SER A 214 10.88 3.60 1.25
CA SER A 214 11.39 4.70 0.40
C SER A 214 10.53 5.96 0.40
N ASP A 215 9.26 5.87 0.81
CA ASP A 215 8.41 7.05 0.98
C ASP A 215 8.76 7.83 2.27
N LEU A 216 9.64 7.26 3.10
CA LEU A 216 10.04 7.78 4.40
C LEU A 216 11.55 8.09 4.37
N ALA A 217 11.95 9.22 4.95
CA ALA A 217 13.36 9.57 5.10
C ALA A 217 13.99 8.81 6.29
N GLU A 218 14.05 7.48 6.18
CA GLU A 218 14.57 6.57 7.20
C GLU A 218 15.96 6.03 6.85
N ASN A 219 16.86 6.04 7.85
CA ASN A 219 18.17 5.41 7.77
C ASN A 219 18.23 4.29 8.81
N ILE A 220 18.88 3.18 8.47
CA ILE A 220 19.12 2.09 9.42
C ILE A 220 20.07 2.61 10.51
N GLY A 221 19.61 2.56 11.77
CA GLY A 221 20.41 2.92 12.93
C GLY A 221 21.42 1.84 13.29
N ALA A 222 22.39 2.21 14.12
CA ALA A 222 23.36 1.30 14.72
C ALA A 222 23.13 1.21 16.22
N MET A 223 23.34 0.02 16.79
CA MET A 223 23.22 -0.26 18.22
C MET A 223 24.32 -1.22 18.65
N ASP A 224 24.79 -1.11 19.90
CA ASP A 224 25.73 -2.09 20.45
C ASP A 224 25.08 -3.48 20.54
N ALA A 225 25.91 -4.53 20.53
CA ALA A 225 25.42 -5.91 20.48
C ALA A 225 24.47 -6.29 21.62
N ARG A 226 24.68 -5.76 22.84
CA ARG A 226 23.84 -6.10 23.99
C ARG A 226 22.51 -5.35 23.92
N GLU A 227 22.54 -4.07 23.59
CA GLU A 227 21.34 -3.25 23.38
C GLU A 227 20.50 -3.82 22.24
N ALA A 228 21.10 -4.11 21.09
CA ALA A 228 20.42 -4.70 19.93
C ALA A 228 19.75 -6.04 20.27
N ASP A 229 20.37 -6.85 21.12
CA ASP A 229 19.84 -8.14 21.57
C ASP A 229 18.64 -7.98 22.51
N LEU A 230 18.68 -7.03 23.43
CA LEU A 230 17.54 -6.72 24.32
C LEU A 230 16.38 -6.14 23.51
N TRP A 231 16.69 -5.17 22.65
CA TRP A 231 15.74 -4.52 21.77
C TRP A 231 15.02 -5.50 20.82
N ALA A 232 15.75 -6.44 20.22
CA ALA A 232 15.16 -7.40 19.27
C ALA A 232 14.18 -8.39 19.94
N ARG A 233 14.32 -8.65 21.25
CA ARG A 233 13.42 -9.56 22.00
C ARG A 233 12.00 -9.04 22.14
N GLU A 234 11.79 -7.75 21.93
CA GLU A 234 10.44 -7.16 21.87
C GLU A 234 9.72 -7.48 20.54
N GLY A 235 10.42 -8.09 19.58
CA GLY A 235 9.84 -8.64 18.36
C GLY A 235 9.65 -10.15 18.41
N SER A 236 8.91 -10.67 17.43
CA SER A 236 8.65 -12.09 17.23
C SER A 236 9.71 -12.79 16.38
N VAL A 237 10.64 -12.05 15.77
CA VAL A 237 11.70 -12.58 14.91
C VAL A 237 13.04 -12.58 15.64
N ALA A 238 13.50 -13.76 16.03
CA ALA A 238 14.82 -13.96 16.61
C ALA A 238 15.85 -14.34 15.54
N GLY A 239 17.10 -13.93 15.73
CA GLY A 239 18.21 -14.30 14.85
C GLY A 239 19.13 -13.11 14.52
N LEU A 240 20.31 -13.42 13.97
CA LEU A 240 21.20 -12.44 13.38
C LEU A 240 21.04 -12.54 11.87
N PHE A 241 21.03 -11.41 11.18
CA PHE A 241 20.76 -11.37 9.76
C PHE A 241 21.83 -10.61 8.99
N ARG A 242 21.95 -10.91 7.69
CA ARG A 242 22.67 -10.09 6.71
C ARG A 242 21.67 -9.45 5.77
N LEU A 243 21.83 -8.15 5.58
CA LEU A 243 21.04 -7.39 4.62
C LEU A 243 21.58 -7.65 3.20
N LEU A 244 20.70 -8.00 2.26
CA LEU A 244 21.06 -8.19 0.85
C LEU A 244 21.47 -6.86 0.20
N ASN A 245 20.71 -5.79 0.47
CA ASN A 245 20.95 -4.45 -0.03
C ASN A 245 20.28 -3.41 0.89
N PHE A 246 20.85 -2.21 0.99
CA PHE A 246 20.32 -1.07 1.74
C PHE A 246 19.10 -0.40 1.08
N THR A 247 18.76 -0.84 -0.13
CA THR A 247 17.58 -0.37 -0.86
C THR A 247 16.50 -1.45 -0.90
N GLN A 248 15.23 -1.03 -0.84
CA GLN A 248 14.10 -1.94 -0.94
C GLN A 248 14.12 -2.69 -2.28
N GLN A 249 13.99 -4.01 -2.21
CA GLN A 249 13.91 -4.89 -3.36
C GLN A 249 12.45 -5.25 -3.65
N ARG A 250 12.17 -5.66 -4.88
CA ARG A 250 10.90 -6.35 -5.18
C ARG A 250 11.00 -7.77 -4.62
N THR A 251 10.04 -8.13 -3.77
CA THR A 251 9.97 -9.43 -3.11
C THR A 251 8.60 -10.06 -3.40
N PRO A 252 8.37 -11.34 -3.04
CA PRO A 252 7.05 -11.97 -3.17
C PRO A 252 5.97 -11.21 -2.39
N VAL A 253 6.33 -10.61 -1.27
CA VAL A 253 5.46 -9.88 -0.35
C VAL A 253 5.47 -8.37 -0.61
N GLY A 254 5.65 -7.95 -1.87
CA GLY A 254 5.77 -6.54 -2.26
C GLY A 254 7.19 -6.00 -2.06
N ARG A 255 7.35 -4.68 -1.87
CA ARG A 255 8.66 -4.06 -1.68
C ARG A 255 9.12 -4.07 -0.22
N GLY A 256 10.35 -4.57 0.01
CA GLY A 256 10.91 -4.67 1.36
C GLY A 256 12.43 -4.80 1.39
N LEU A 257 13.01 -4.69 2.59
CA LEU A 257 14.42 -5.02 2.82
C LEU A 257 14.54 -6.54 2.99
N VAL A 258 15.45 -7.17 2.27
CA VAL A 258 15.65 -8.63 2.29
C VAL A 258 16.82 -8.99 3.19
N LEU A 259 16.56 -9.79 4.23
CA LEU A 259 17.53 -10.17 5.24
C LEU A 259 17.65 -11.70 5.34
N PHE A 260 18.84 -12.22 5.10
CA PHE A 260 19.15 -13.64 5.24
C PHE A 260 19.62 -13.96 6.65
N GLU A 261 19.01 -14.95 7.30
CA GLU A 261 19.48 -15.38 8.62
C GLU A 261 20.88 -15.97 8.54
N ILE A 262 21.72 -15.62 9.51
CA ILE A 262 23.05 -16.18 9.72
C ILE A 262 22.90 -17.44 10.58
N PRO A 263 23.16 -18.64 10.02
CA PRO A 263 23.09 -19.88 10.78
C PRO A 263 24.06 -19.84 11.98
N PRO A 264 23.70 -20.46 13.12
CA PRO A 264 24.57 -20.52 14.30
C PRO A 264 25.97 -21.07 13.99
N THR A 265 26.05 -22.06 13.09
CA THR A 265 27.29 -22.70 12.64
C THR A 265 28.24 -21.76 11.88
N ASN A 266 27.70 -20.76 11.17
CA ASN A 266 28.49 -19.78 10.41
C ASN A 266 28.92 -18.56 11.25
N ARG A 267 28.48 -18.45 12.51
CA ARG A 267 28.86 -17.34 13.40
C ARG A 267 30.33 -17.38 13.79
N PHE A 268 30.91 -18.57 13.89
CA PHE A 268 32.34 -18.77 14.19
C PHE A 268 33.27 -18.39 13.02
N PHE A 269 32.86 -18.67 11.77
CA PHE A 269 33.67 -18.40 10.58
C PHE A 269 33.61 -16.95 10.09
N ALA A 270 32.53 -16.22 10.40
CA ALA A 270 32.39 -14.81 10.06
C ALA A 270 33.47 -13.93 10.71
N GLY A 271 33.96 -14.31 11.90
CA GLY A 271 35.07 -13.62 12.58
C GLY A 271 36.45 -13.89 11.97
N LEU A 272 36.62 -14.98 11.20
CA LEU A 272 37.94 -15.44 10.75
C LEU A 272 38.35 -14.93 9.34
N LEU A 273 37.39 -14.47 8.53
CA LEU A 273 37.58 -14.17 7.11
C LEU A 273 37.72 -12.68 6.75
N GLY A 274 37.96 -11.80 7.73
CA GLY A 274 38.39 -10.40 7.50
C GLY A 274 37.40 -9.48 6.76
N ARG A 275 36.26 -9.98 6.29
CA ARG A 275 35.13 -9.14 5.88
C ARG A 275 34.36 -8.77 7.15
N ARG A 276 34.37 -7.48 7.50
CA ARG A 276 33.36 -6.87 8.38
C ARG A 276 32.00 -6.98 7.68
N GLU A 277 31.41 -8.16 7.65
CA GLU A 277 30.02 -8.32 7.24
C GLU A 277 29.18 -7.58 8.27
N ARG A 278 28.42 -6.60 7.80
CA ARG A 278 27.48 -5.85 8.64
C ARG A 278 26.37 -6.81 9.08
N ILE A 279 26.22 -6.95 10.39
CA ILE A 279 25.24 -7.85 11.00
C ILE A 279 24.06 -7.01 11.47
N PHE A 280 22.86 -7.56 11.31
CA PHE A 280 21.63 -6.85 11.64
C PHE A 280 20.77 -7.65 12.61
N ARG A 281 20.06 -6.94 13.47
CA ARG A 281 18.94 -7.42 14.26
C ARG A 281 17.64 -6.81 13.74
N LEU A 282 16.55 -7.53 13.97
CA LEU A 282 15.21 -7.16 13.52
C LEU A 282 14.27 -7.09 14.71
N ARG A 283 13.41 -6.08 14.74
CA ARG A 283 12.22 -6.03 15.60
C ARG A 283 10.99 -6.02 14.70
N ILE A 284 10.40 -7.19 14.53
CA ILE A 284 9.16 -7.43 13.77
C ILE A 284 8.14 -7.98 14.76
N LYS A 285 7.08 -7.24 15.08
CA LYS A 285 6.10 -7.64 16.10
C LYS A 285 5.12 -8.69 15.57
N LYS A 286 4.63 -8.51 14.35
CA LYS A 286 3.63 -9.38 13.70
C LYS A 286 4.11 -9.79 12.29
N PRO A 287 5.08 -10.72 12.19
CA PRO A 287 5.50 -11.24 10.90
C PRO A 287 4.39 -12.08 10.26
N LEU A 288 4.26 -12.05 8.93
CA LEU A 288 3.58 -13.08 8.15
C LEU A 288 4.50 -14.32 8.11
N PRO A 289 4.15 -15.44 8.76
CA PRO A 289 4.92 -16.68 8.61
C PRO A 289 4.61 -17.32 7.25
N VAL A 290 5.65 -17.72 6.53
CA VAL A 290 5.51 -18.40 5.24
C VAL A 290 6.32 -19.69 5.28
N ALA A 291 5.62 -20.82 5.51
CA ALA A 291 6.26 -22.14 5.47
C ALA A 291 6.38 -22.67 4.03
N ARG A 292 7.13 -23.76 3.88
CA ARG A 292 7.32 -24.44 2.59
C ARG A 292 5.99 -24.84 1.95
N GLY A 293 5.79 -24.40 0.70
CA GLY A 293 4.59 -24.72 -0.08
C GLY A 293 3.34 -23.90 0.27
N GLN A 294 3.37 -23.06 1.31
CA GLN A 294 2.19 -22.26 1.71
C GLN A 294 2.01 -20.98 0.89
N TRP A 295 3.08 -20.50 0.23
CA TRP A 295 3.05 -19.20 -0.44
C TRP A 295 1.93 -19.08 -1.50
N GLN A 296 1.69 -20.14 -2.28
CA GLN A 296 0.62 -20.11 -3.29
C GLN A 296 -0.78 -20.00 -2.67
N GLN A 297 -1.04 -20.72 -1.58
CA GLN A 297 -2.31 -20.63 -0.85
C GLN A 297 -2.53 -19.24 -0.25
N ILE A 298 -1.46 -18.59 0.23
CA ILE A 298 -1.51 -17.22 0.71
C ILE A 298 -1.88 -16.27 -0.44
N ILE A 299 -1.25 -16.41 -1.61
CA ILE A 299 -1.58 -15.60 -2.79
C ILE A 299 -3.04 -15.80 -3.24
N GLU A 300 -3.54 -17.03 -3.27
CA GLU A 300 -4.94 -17.32 -3.59
C GLU A 300 -5.91 -16.63 -2.61
N ARG A 301 -5.60 -16.67 -1.31
CA ARG A 301 -6.37 -15.95 -0.29
C ARG A 301 -6.34 -14.44 -0.51
N ILE A 302 -5.17 -13.87 -0.78
CA ILE A 302 -5.03 -12.43 -1.05
C ILE A 302 -5.88 -12.02 -2.25
N ASN A 303 -5.82 -12.80 -3.35
CA ASN A 303 -6.65 -12.56 -4.54
C ASN A 303 -8.14 -12.62 -4.21
N SER A 304 -8.56 -13.62 -3.43
CA SER A 304 -9.97 -13.76 -3.02
C SER A 304 -10.42 -12.57 -2.17
N ASP A 305 -9.62 -12.16 -1.18
CA ASP A 305 -9.93 -11.04 -0.28
C ASP A 305 -9.96 -9.69 -1.02
N ALA A 306 -9.08 -9.50 -2.02
CA ALA A 306 -9.06 -8.31 -2.87
C ALA A 306 -10.26 -8.24 -3.82
N ALA A 307 -10.62 -9.38 -4.42
CA ALA A 307 -11.77 -9.49 -5.31
C ALA A 307 -13.08 -9.12 -4.60
N LEU A 308 -13.22 -9.49 -3.32
CA LEU A 308 -14.36 -9.10 -2.48
C LEU A 308 -14.53 -7.59 -2.26
N LEU A 309 -13.48 -6.79 -2.54
CA LEU A 309 -13.51 -5.34 -2.42
C LEU A 309 -13.44 -4.63 -3.78
N GLY A 310 -13.57 -5.36 -4.88
CA GLY A 310 -13.42 -4.81 -6.23
C GLY A 310 -12.02 -4.27 -6.50
N LEU A 311 -11.02 -4.73 -5.73
CA LEU A 311 -9.61 -4.38 -5.91
C LEU A 311 -9.02 -5.32 -6.95
N ASP A 312 -8.89 -4.82 -8.18
CA ASP A 312 -8.16 -5.47 -9.25
C ASP A 312 -6.84 -4.73 -9.40
N LEU A 313 -5.90 -5.05 -8.52
CA LEU A 313 -4.61 -4.40 -8.45
C LEU A 313 -3.57 -5.32 -9.06
N GLY A 314 -2.52 -4.75 -9.64
CA GLY A 314 -1.31 -5.51 -9.92
C GLY A 314 -0.83 -6.25 -8.65
N SER A 315 -0.27 -7.45 -8.83
CA SER A 315 0.01 -8.40 -7.74
C SER A 315 0.73 -7.80 -6.53
N ASP A 316 1.77 -6.97 -6.76
CA ASP A 316 2.53 -6.35 -5.67
C ASP A 316 1.67 -5.44 -4.78
N ALA A 317 0.81 -4.60 -5.39
CA ALA A 317 0.00 -3.63 -4.64
C ALA A 317 -1.12 -4.30 -3.85
N MET A 318 -1.69 -5.37 -4.40
CA MET A 318 -2.66 -6.20 -3.73
C MET A 318 -2.06 -6.86 -2.47
N ILE A 319 -0.86 -7.41 -2.59
CA ILE A 319 -0.17 -8.07 -1.48
C ILE A 319 0.20 -7.04 -0.40
N GLU A 320 0.75 -5.89 -0.78
CA GLU A 320 1.06 -4.80 0.16
C GLU A 320 -0.19 -4.36 0.93
N TRP A 321 -1.31 -4.10 0.23
CA TRP A 321 -2.59 -3.75 0.85
C TRP A 321 -3.06 -4.81 1.85
N TRP A 322 -3.02 -6.09 1.47
CA TRP A 322 -3.48 -7.18 2.33
C TRP A 322 -2.63 -7.30 3.60
N LEU A 323 -1.32 -7.15 3.47
CA LEU A 323 -0.41 -7.16 4.62
C LEU A 323 -0.73 -6.02 5.61
N GLU A 324 -1.01 -4.82 5.10
CA GLU A 324 -1.40 -3.67 5.94
C GLU A 324 -2.76 -3.90 6.61
N ARG A 325 -3.75 -4.41 5.87
CA ARG A 325 -5.09 -4.73 6.40
C ARG A 325 -5.02 -5.73 7.55
N GLU A 326 -4.23 -6.79 7.40
CA GLU A 326 -4.05 -7.82 8.42
C GLU A 326 -3.08 -7.38 9.52
N GLY A 327 -2.44 -6.23 9.37
CA GLY A 327 -1.53 -5.67 10.36
C GLY A 327 -0.19 -6.40 10.43
N TYR A 328 0.29 -7.06 9.36
CA TYR A 328 1.65 -7.61 9.28
C TYR A 328 2.71 -6.52 9.08
N ASP A 329 3.78 -6.55 9.87
CA ASP A 329 4.87 -5.56 9.82
C ASP A 329 6.17 -6.10 9.19
N GLY A 330 6.22 -7.41 8.94
CA GLY A 330 7.27 -8.10 8.19
C GLY A 330 6.76 -9.43 7.65
N ALA A 331 7.61 -10.16 6.94
CA ALA A 331 7.36 -11.56 6.57
C ALA A 331 8.58 -12.42 6.91
N LEU A 332 8.35 -13.67 7.30
CA LEU A 332 9.40 -14.64 7.59
C LEU A 332 9.19 -15.88 6.73
N PHE A 333 10.09 -16.06 5.76
CA PHE A 333 10.11 -17.21 4.87
C PHE A 333 11.04 -18.27 5.45
N GLU A 334 10.48 -19.45 5.73
CA GLU A 334 11.27 -20.61 6.11
C GLU A 334 12.16 -21.10 4.96
N GLU A 335 13.14 -21.95 5.25
CA GLU A 335 14.01 -22.51 4.22
C GLU A 335 13.19 -23.12 3.07
N ARG A 336 13.54 -22.75 1.83
CA ARG A 336 12.87 -23.21 0.59
C ARG A 336 11.38 -22.87 0.52
N ALA A 337 10.90 -21.90 1.31
CA ALA A 337 9.52 -21.42 1.20
C ALA A 337 9.26 -20.62 -0.09
N HIS A 338 10.30 -20.00 -0.66
CA HIS A 338 10.26 -19.29 -1.93
C HIS A 338 11.65 -19.35 -2.61
N THR A 339 11.82 -18.73 -3.79
CA THR A 339 13.09 -18.60 -4.55
C THR A 339 14.30 -18.11 -3.76
N PHE A 340 14.12 -17.70 -2.50
CA PHE A 340 15.18 -17.35 -1.56
C PHE A 340 15.89 -18.59 -0.96
N GLY A 341 16.67 -19.30 -1.77
CA GLY A 341 17.80 -20.14 -1.31
C GLY A 341 17.56 -21.17 -0.19
N GLN A 342 18.66 -21.56 0.47
CA GLN A 342 18.76 -22.66 1.46
C GLN A 342 18.59 -22.20 2.92
N GLY A 343 18.18 -20.97 3.19
CA GLY A 343 18.11 -20.44 4.55
C GLY A 343 16.82 -19.67 4.81
N ARG A 344 16.55 -19.39 6.09
CA ARG A 344 15.41 -18.57 6.51
C ARG A 344 15.64 -17.10 6.13
N VAL A 345 14.61 -16.44 5.62
CA VAL A 345 14.67 -15.06 5.13
C VAL A 345 13.60 -14.22 5.79
N ALA A 346 14.01 -13.10 6.38
CA ALA A 346 13.11 -12.07 6.86
C ALA A 346 13.00 -10.96 5.80
N ILE A 347 11.78 -10.49 5.59
CA ILE A 347 11.50 -9.31 4.77
C ILE A 347 10.90 -8.27 5.70
N ALA A 348 11.65 -7.19 5.91
CA ALA A 348 11.22 -6.08 6.74
C ALA A 348 10.45 -5.05 5.89
N PHE A 349 9.24 -4.70 6.34
CA PHE A 349 8.42 -3.63 5.75
C PHE A 349 8.37 -2.41 6.66
N ARG A 350 7.52 -1.43 6.30
CA ARG A 350 7.33 -0.12 6.94
C ARG A 350 7.33 -0.10 8.47
N ARG A 351 6.77 -1.10 9.14
CA ARG A 351 6.65 -1.13 10.62
C ARG A 351 7.70 -2.01 11.31
N ALA A 352 8.39 -2.85 10.54
CA ALA A 352 9.56 -3.57 11.02
C ALA A 352 10.70 -2.58 11.25
N GLN A 353 11.51 -2.88 12.26
CA GLN A 353 12.69 -2.08 12.52
C GLN A 353 13.93 -2.94 12.32
N VAL A 354 14.96 -2.31 11.78
CA VAL A 354 16.24 -2.93 11.45
C VAL A 354 17.33 -2.09 12.10
N VAL A 355 18.23 -2.75 12.82
CA VAL A 355 19.41 -2.10 13.41
C VAL A 355 20.65 -2.88 13.02
N GLU A 356 21.70 -2.14 12.68
CA GLU A 356 23.03 -2.70 12.55
C GLU A 356 23.63 -2.94 13.93
N VAL A 357 24.22 -4.11 14.12
CA VAL A 357 24.94 -4.47 15.33
C VAL A 357 26.38 -3.96 15.22
N THR A 358 26.76 -3.06 16.12
CA THR A 358 28.15 -2.61 16.29
C THR A 358 28.82 -3.38 17.43
N ALA A 359 30.15 -3.49 17.32
CA ALA A 359 31.00 -4.18 18.29
C ALA A 359 31.05 -3.44 19.64
#